data_AF-A0A9E5HCK5-F1
#
_entry.id   AF-A0A9E5HCK5-F1
#
_cell.length_a   1.000
_cell.length_b   1.000
_cell.length_c   1.000
_cell.angle_alpha   90.00
_cell.angle_beta   90.00
_cell.angle_gamma   90.00
#
_symmetry.space_group_name_H-M   'P 1'
#
loop_
_entity.id
_entity.type
_entity.pdbx_description
1 polymer ?
#
loop_
_entity_poly.entity_id
_entity_poly.type
_entity_poly.pdbx_seq_one_letter_code
_entity_poly.pdbx_strand_id
1 'polypeptide(L)'
;MIGDFLNRLLSPAPEPLSDTDARLAIAALLVRVARSDGDYASVEIANIDRVLATRYALADADADALRKEGESLEAEAPDTVRFTRAIKECVAYEERLAVIEALWKIALADGERDA
;
A
#
# COMPACT_ATOMS: atom_id res chain seq x y z
N MET A 1 15.05 -8.70 -5.38
CA MET A 1 15.35 -7.25 -5.32
C MET A 1 14.07 -6.47 -5.64
N ILE A 2 13.92 -5.19 -5.25
CA ILE A 2 12.71 -4.37 -5.55
C ILE A 2 12.42 -4.34 -7.06
N GLY A 3 13.46 -4.23 -7.90
CA GLY A 3 13.32 -4.30 -9.35
C GLY A 3 12.68 -5.61 -9.87
N ASP A 4 13.00 -6.76 -9.27
CA ASP A 4 12.39 -8.05 -9.66
C ASP A 4 10.91 -8.09 -9.28
N PHE A 5 10.55 -7.49 -8.15
CA PHE A 5 9.17 -7.35 -7.71
C PHE A 5 8.37 -6.47 -8.67
N LEU A 6 8.88 -5.29 -9.01
CA LEU A 6 8.21 -4.37 -9.94
C LEU A 6 8.02 -5.00 -11.33
N ASN A 7 9.03 -5.73 -11.83
CA ASN A 7 8.91 -6.44 -13.09
C ASN A 7 7.79 -7.50 -13.07
N ARG A 8 7.65 -8.26 -11.99
CA ARG A 8 6.54 -9.22 -11.82
C ARG A 8 5.18 -8.51 -11.75
N LEU A 9 5.09 -7.46 -10.92
CA LEU A 9 3.86 -6.70 -10.73
C LEU A 9 3.37 -6.02 -12.01
N LEU A 10 4.29 -5.47 -12.81
CA LEU A 10 3.97 -4.68 -14.01
C LEU A 10 3.94 -5.52 -15.30
N SER A 11 4.04 -6.85 -15.19
CA SER A 11 4.00 -7.74 -16.33
C SER A 11 2.63 -7.68 -17.04
N PRO A 12 2.57 -7.79 -18.38
CA PRO A 12 1.33 -7.66 -19.16
C PRO A 12 0.30 -8.77 -18.91
N ALA A 13 0.72 -9.88 -18.31
CA ALA A 13 -0.15 -10.94 -17.80
C ALA A 13 0.34 -11.28 -16.39
N PRO A 14 -0.04 -10.49 -15.37
CA PRO A 14 0.47 -10.70 -14.02
C PRO A 14 -0.13 -11.98 -13.45
N GLU A 15 0.72 -12.86 -12.92
CA GLU A 15 0.29 -13.98 -12.10
C GLU A 15 -0.20 -13.44 -10.74
N PRO A 16 -1.10 -14.17 -10.05
CA PRO A 16 -1.49 -13.81 -8.68
C PRO A 16 -0.24 -13.64 -7.81
N LEU A 17 -0.15 -12.51 -7.11
CA LEU A 17 0.97 -12.28 -6.20
C LEU A 17 0.94 -13.29 -5.05
N SER A 18 2.12 -13.63 -4.54
CA SER A 18 2.21 -14.26 -3.24
C SER A 18 1.59 -13.35 -2.17
N ASP A 19 1.14 -13.93 -1.05
CA ASP A 19 0.57 -13.14 0.04
C ASP A 19 1.54 -12.05 0.52
N THR A 20 2.83 -12.38 0.66
CA THR A 20 3.88 -11.42 1.02
C THR A 20 4.01 -10.30 -0.01
N ASP A 21 4.03 -10.64 -1.30
CA ASP A 21 4.15 -9.65 -2.37
C ASP A 21 2.91 -8.73 -2.43
N ALA A 22 1.72 -9.27 -2.17
CA ALA A 22 0.48 -8.50 -2.10
C ALA A 22 0.47 -7.54 -0.89
N ARG A 23 0.95 -8.00 0.28
CA ARG A 23 1.12 -7.16 1.48
C ARG A 23 2.00 -5.95 1.18
N LEU A 24 3.14 -6.18 0.53
CA LEU A 24 4.09 -5.14 0.14
C LEU A 24 3.48 -4.15 -0.87
N ALA A 25 2.78 -4.65 -1.89
CA ALA A 25 2.10 -3.81 -2.87
C ALA A 25 1.04 -2.90 -2.24
N ILE A 26 0.26 -3.44 -1.29
CA ILE A 26 -0.77 -2.70 -0.55
C ILE A 26 -0.11 -1.67 0.37
N ALA A 27 0.99 -2.01 1.05
CA ALA A 27 1.73 -1.05 1.88
C ALA A 27 2.23 0.15 1.06
N ALA A 28 2.84 -0.11 -0.11
CA ALA A 28 3.26 0.95 -1.02
C ALA A 28 2.08 1.80 -1.54
N LEU A 29 0.91 1.19 -1.77
CA LEU A 29 -0.28 1.93 -2.16
C LEU A 29 -0.81 2.83 -1.03
N LEU A 30 -0.79 2.37 0.22
CA LEU A 30 -1.17 3.18 1.38
C LEU A 30 -0.24 4.38 1.55
N VAL A 31 1.08 4.16 1.43
CA VAL A 31 2.09 5.24 1.44
C VAL A 31 1.84 6.26 0.34
N ARG A 32 1.51 5.79 -0.87
CA ARG A 32 1.20 6.68 -2.00
C ARG A 32 -0.03 7.56 -1.75
N VAL A 33 -1.06 7.01 -1.10
CA VAL A 33 -2.27 7.76 -0.74
C VAL A 33 -1.95 8.82 0.31
N ALA A 34 -1.20 8.46 1.34
CA ALA A 34 -0.78 9.39 2.38
C ALA A 34 0.04 10.57 1.80
N ARG A 35 1.00 10.26 0.92
CA ARG A 35 1.81 11.27 0.23
C ARG A 35 1.06 12.15 -0.79
N SER A 36 -0.22 11.91 -1.05
CA SER A 36 -0.90 12.48 -2.22
C SER A 36 -1.22 13.97 -2.11
N ASP A 37 -1.33 14.50 -0.89
CA ASP A 37 -1.47 15.95 -0.62
C ASP A 37 -0.12 16.65 -0.42
N GLY A 38 0.97 15.89 -0.31
CA GLY A 38 2.33 16.37 -0.18
C GLY A 38 2.85 16.48 1.26
N ASP A 39 2.06 16.10 2.28
CA ASP A 39 2.50 16.12 3.69
C ASP A 39 2.55 14.73 4.33
N TYR A 40 3.69 14.05 4.16
CA TYR A 40 3.90 12.75 4.79
C TYR A 40 4.31 12.87 6.27
N ALA A 41 3.32 13.06 7.14
CA ALA A 41 3.50 13.34 8.55
C ALA A 41 3.59 12.06 9.43
N SER A 42 4.05 12.23 10.67
CA SER A 42 4.15 11.13 11.65
C SER A 42 2.80 10.49 11.99
N VAL A 43 1.71 11.26 11.88
CA VAL A 43 0.34 10.75 12.06
C VAL A 43 -0.04 9.77 10.95
N GLU A 44 0.36 10.05 9.70
CA GLU A 44 0.11 9.16 8.58
C GLU A 44 0.91 7.87 8.70
N ILE A 45 2.19 7.97 9.08
CA ILE A 45 3.05 6.83 9.39
C ILE A 45 2.37 5.91 10.42
N ALA A 46 1.96 6.48 11.56
CA ALA A 46 1.31 5.72 12.62
C ALA A 46 -0.02 5.09 12.18
N ASN A 47 -0.77 5.77 11.29
CA ASN A 47 -2.01 5.25 10.73
C ASN A 47 -1.78 4.09 9.78
N ILE A 48 -0.76 4.18 8.91
CA ILE A 48 -0.37 3.09 8.02
C ILE A 48 0.08 1.87 8.84
N ASP A 49 0.96 2.08 9.83
CA ASP A 49 1.45 0.99 10.70
C ASP A 49 0.28 0.28 11.40
N ARG A 50 -0.67 1.03 11.96
CA ARG A 50 -1.87 0.47 12.60
C ARG A 50 -2.77 -0.29 11.61
N VAL A 51 -2.94 0.22 10.40
CA VAL A 51 -3.73 -0.44 9.35
C VAL A 51 -3.07 -1.75 8.94
N LEU A 52 -1.75 -1.75 8.72
CA LEU A 52 -0.98 -2.95 8.34
C LEU A 52 -0.98 -4.00 9.48
N ALA A 53 -0.75 -3.57 10.72
CA ALA A 53 -0.79 -4.43 11.90
C ALA A 53 -2.15 -5.12 12.05
N THR A 54 -3.23 -4.35 11.93
CA THR A 54 -4.60 -4.90 12.06
C THR A 54 -4.95 -5.83 10.91
N ARG A 55 -4.66 -5.42 9.66
CA ARG A 55 -5.03 -6.17 8.45
C ARG A 55 -4.34 -7.53 8.38
N TYR A 56 -3.09 -7.59 8.82
CA TYR A 56 -2.25 -8.78 8.65
C TYR A 56 -1.89 -9.48 9.97
N ALA A 57 -2.50 -9.04 11.08
CA ALA A 57 -2.22 -9.52 12.44
C ALA A 57 -0.72 -9.52 12.78
N LEU A 58 -0.03 -8.41 12.46
CA LEU A 58 1.41 -8.24 12.67
C LEU A 58 1.70 -7.57 14.01
N ALA A 59 2.89 -7.84 14.55
CA ALA A 59 3.45 -7.03 15.63
C ALA A 59 3.86 -5.64 15.10
N ASP A 60 3.94 -4.65 15.99
CA ASP A 60 4.26 -3.27 15.62
C ASP A 60 5.58 -3.15 14.82
N ALA A 61 6.60 -3.92 15.20
CA ALA A 61 7.89 -3.93 14.51
C ALA A 61 7.81 -4.48 13.08
N ASP A 62 6.96 -5.50 12.85
CA ASP A 62 6.78 -6.10 11.52
C ASP A 62 5.92 -5.19 10.63
N ALA A 63 4.95 -4.47 11.20
CA ALA A 63 4.17 -3.47 10.49
C ALA A 63 5.04 -2.28 10.06
N ASP A 64 5.90 -1.78 10.95
CA ASP A 64 6.88 -0.73 10.67
C ASP A 64 7.87 -1.14 9.57
N ALA A 65 8.37 -2.38 9.63
CA ALA A 65 9.24 -2.93 8.58
C ALA A 65 8.52 -2.99 7.23
N LEU A 66 7.30 -3.53 7.20
CA LEU A 66 6.49 -3.62 5.98
C LEU A 66 6.17 -2.23 5.38
N ARG A 67 5.88 -1.24 6.22
CA ARG A 67 5.69 0.15 5.78
C ARG A 67 6.96 0.70 5.13
N LYS A 68 8.13 0.52 5.75
CA LYS A 68 9.42 0.99 5.20
C LYS A 68 9.78 0.33 3.86
N GLU A 69 9.49 -0.96 3.72
CA GLU A 69 9.62 -1.63 2.44
C GLU A 69 8.62 -1.06 1.41
N GLY A 70 7.39 -0.79 1.84
CA GLY A 70 6.37 -0.11 1.05
C GLY A 70 6.79 1.28 0.59
N GLU A 71 7.44 2.07 1.44
CA GLU A 71 8.00 3.38 1.09
C GLU A 71 9.07 3.29 0.00
N SER A 72 9.95 2.30 0.13
CA SER A 72 11.01 2.06 -0.86
C SER A 72 10.41 1.65 -2.20
N LEU A 73 9.42 0.75 -2.17
CA LEU A 73 8.69 0.33 -3.37
C LEU A 73 7.91 1.47 -4.01
N GLU A 74 7.24 2.32 -3.22
CA GLU A 74 6.46 3.45 -3.70
C GLU A 74 7.32 4.45 -4.47
N ALA A 75 8.52 4.75 -3.95
CA ALA A 75 9.49 5.65 -4.56
C ALA A 75 10.01 5.15 -5.92
N GLU A 76 10.05 3.83 -6.13
CA GLU A 76 10.48 3.21 -7.39
C GLU A 76 9.30 2.87 -8.32
N ALA A 77 8.07 2.89 -7.81
CA ALA A 77 6.89 2.47 -8.54
C ALA A 77 6.49 3.50 -9.63
N PRO A 78 5.92 3.02 -10.76
CA PRO A 78 5.48 3.90 -11.86
C PRO A 78 4.30 4.78 -11.42
N ASP A 79 3.76 5.57 -12.36
CA ASP A 79 2.58 6.41 -12.10
C ASP A 79 1.40 5.65 -11.49
N THR A 80 0.53 6.39 -10.80
CA THR A 80 -0.60 5.86 -10.04
C THR A 80 -1.53 4.97 -10.87
N VAL A 81 -1.76 5.27 -12.15
CA VAL A 81 -2.66 4.46 -13.00
C VAL A 81 -2.04 3.10 -13.29
N ARG A 82 -0.77 3.07 -13.70
CA ARG A 82 -0.06 1.80 -13.95
C ARG A 82 0.05 0.96 -12.68
N PHE A 83 0.39 1.59 -11.56
CA PHE A 83 0.59 0.90 -10.30
C PHE A 83 -0.71 0.31 -9.73
N THR A 84 -1.79 1.11 -9.66
CA THR A 84 -3.09 0.64 -9.13
C THR A 84 -3.74 -0.40 -10.03
N ARG A 85 -3.55 -0.32 -11.36
CA ARG A 85 -4.00 -1.37 -12.28
C ARG A 85 -3.31 -2.69 -11.99
N ALA A 86 -1.99 -2.67 -11.84
CA ALA A 86 -1.22 -3.88 -11.53
C ALA A 86 -1.65 -4.52 -10.21
N ILE A 87 -1.84 -3.71 -9.15
CA ILE A 87 -2.37 -4.20 -7.86
C ILE A 87 -3.76 -4.81 -8.05
N LYS A 88 -4.66 -4.13 -8.76
CA LYS A 88 -6.01 -4.64 -9.03
C LYS A 88 -5.95 -5.99 -9.74
N GLU A 89 -5.10 -6.16 -10.74
CA GLU A 89 -4.99 -7.39 -11.51
C GLU A 89 -4.44 -8.57 -10.68
N CYS A 90 -3.59 -8.27 -9.68
CA CYS A 90 -2.97 -9.26 -8.82
C CYS A 90 -3.76 -9.62 -7.55
N VAL A 91 -4.58 -8.69 -7.04
CA VAL A 91 -5.35 -8.86 -5.81
C VAL A 91 -6.70 -9.48 -6.12
N ALA A 92 -6.98 -10.60 -5.44
CA ALA A 92 -8.24 -11.34 -5.53
C ALA A 92 -9.43 -10.42 -5.24
N TYR A 93 -10.55 -10.64 -5.94
CA TYR A 93 -11.70 -9.72 -5.91
C TYR A 93 -12.26 -9.56 -4.49
N GLU A 94 -12.28 -10.64 -3.73
CA GLU A 94 -12.79 -10.75 -2.36
C GLU A 94 -12.00 -9.87 -1.39
N GLU A 95 -10.70 -9.67 -1.65
CA GLU A 95 -9.80 -8.86 -0.82
C GLU A 95 -9.88 -7.35 -1.13
N ARG A 96 -10.41 -6.98 -2.30
CA ARG A 96 -10.39 -5.59 -2.77
C ARG A 96 -11.22 -4.65 -1.90
N LEU A 97 -12.32 -5.13 -1.32
CA LEU A 97 -13.15 -4.31 -0.42
C LEU A 97 -12.34 -3.85 0.79
N ALA A 98 -11.64 -4.79 1.44
CA ALA A 98 -10.85 -4.49 2.62
C ALA A 98 -9.61 -3.62 2.29
N VAL A 99 -9.10 -3.71 1.06
CA VAL A 99 -8.06 -2.76 0.56
C VAL A 99 -8.64 -1.36 0.41
N ILE A 100 -9.82 -1.21 -0.19
CA ILE A 100 -10.49 0.09 -0.36
C ILE A 100 -10.78 0.74 1.00
N GLU A 101 -11.26 -0.04 1.97
CA GLU A 101 -11.47 0.46 3.35
C GLU A 101 -10.18 0.94 4.01
N ALA A 102 -9.07 0.21 3.80
CA ALA A 102 -7.76 0.63 4.30
C ALA A 102 -7.31 1.95 3.67
N LEU A 103 -7.49 2.13 2.35
CA LEU A 103 -7.19 3.37 1.66
C LEU A 103 -8.02 4.54 2.20
N TRP A 104 -9.31 4.32 2.43
CA TRP A 104 -10.19 5.34 3.03
C TRP A 104 -9.77 5.73 4.44
N LYS A 105 -9.31 4.78 5.27
CA LYS A 105 -8.79 5.08 6.61
C LYS A 105 -7.56 5.99 6.59
N ILE A 106 -6.70 5.86 5.57
CA ILE A 106 -5.54 6.74 5.39
C ILE A 106 -5.97 8.09 4.82
N ALA A 107 -6.78 8.10 3.76
CA ALA A 107 -7.26 9.34 3.14
C ALA A 107 -8.15 10.22 4.05
N LEU A 108 -8.77 9.64 5.09
CA LEU A 108 -9.58 10.36 6.09
C LEU A 108 -8.85 10.56 7.42
N ALA A 109 -7.64 10.03 7.57
CA ALA A 109 -6.85 10.21 8.79
C ALA A 109 -6.38 11.66 8.96
N ASP A 110 -6.34 12.41 7.85
CA ASP A 110 -6.36 13.86 7.80
C ASP A 110 -7.76 14.36 8.21
N GLY A 111 -8.01 14.26 9.52
CA GLY A 111 -9.22 14.75 10.16
C GLY A 111 -9.27 16.26 10.16
N GLU A 112 -9.48 16.88 9.00
CA GLU A 112 -10.02 18.23 8.77
C GLU A 112 -10.16 18.48 7.26
N ARG A 113 -11.00 17.68 6.56
CA ARG A 113 -11.67 18.24 5.39
C ARG A 113 -12.76 19.18 5.92
N ASP A 114 -12.40 20.44 6.05
CA ASP A 114 -13.32 21.54 6.32
C ASP A 114 -14.60 21.38 5.47
N ALA A 115 -15.72 21.61 6.16
CA ALA A 115 -17.06 21.65 5.60
C ALA A 115 -17.25 22.79 4.58
#